data_AF-A0A370G1G0-F1
#
_entry.id   AF-A0A370G1G0-F1
#
_cell.length_a   1.000
_cell.length_b   1.000
_cell.length_c   1.000
_cell.angle_alpha   90.00
_cell.angle_beta   90.00
_cell.angle_gamma   90.00
#
_symmetry.space_group_name_H-M   'P 1'
#
loop_
_entity.id
_entity.type
_entity.pdbx_description
1 polymer ?
#
loop_
_entity_poly.entity_id
_entity_poly.type
_entity_poly.pdbx_seq_one_letter_code
_entity_poly.pdbx_strand_id
1 'polypeptide(L)'
;MRRARLDNRQWVAKLAAGIVPGCALALGVMAVVGGLCHTTGSPMTLSAQLLLWLAGLLWAVILSACFLFRSGSRAWGVLGGGAVAFWLLFALLKSVFP
;
A
#
# COMPACT_ATOMS: atom_id res chain seq x y z
N MET A 1 26.56 -15.35 11.80
CA MET A 1 25.46 -14.63 11.12
C MET A 1 25.34 -15.11 9.67
N ARG A 2 24.31 -15.88 9.29
CA ARG A 2 24.09 -16.24 7.87
C ARG A 2 23.61 -14.98 7.13
N ARG A 3 24.48 -14.37 6.32
CA ARG A 3 24.07 -13.31 5.39
C ARG A 3 23.05 -13.90 4.43
N ALA A 4 21.81 -13.44 4.58
CA ALA A 4 20.71 -13.73 3.69
C ALA A 4 21.03 -13.17 2.30
N ARG A 5 21.45 -14.01 1.34
CA ARG A 5 21.54 -13.54 -0.05
C ARG A 5 20.15 -13.10 -0.51
N LEU A 6 20.05 -11.86 -0.98
CA LEU A 6 18.95 -11.41 -1.83
C LEU A 6 19.10 -12.16 -3.15
N ASP A 7 18.22 -13.13 -3.38
CA ASP A 7 18.14 -13.87 -4.64
C ASP A 7 16.91 -13.39 -5.42
N ASN A 8 17.10 -13.17 -6.72
CA ASN A 8 16.07 -12.67 -7.63
C ASN A 8 15.29 -13.80 -8.33
N ARG A 9 15.54 -15.07 -7.98
CA ARG A 9 14.77 -16.22 -8.50
C ARG A 9 13.24 -16.08 -8.40
N GLN A 10 12.73 -15.36 -7.40
CA GLN A 10 11.30 -15.16 -7.16
C GLN A 10 10.78 -13.78 -7.58
N TRP A 11 11.45 -13.11 -8.53
CA TRP A 11 11.13 -11.74 -8.93
C TRP A 11 9.68 -11.55 -9.37
N VAL A 12 9.10 -12.49 -10.13
CA VAL A 12 7.69 -12.42 -10.58
C VAL A 12 6.74 -12.40 -9.40
N ALA A 13 6.94 -13.29 -8.42
CA ALA A 13 6.09 -13.37 -7.24
C ALA A 13 6.19 -12.11 -6.37
N LYS A 14 7.39 -11.52 -6.26
CA LYS A 14 7.62 -10.25 -5.55
C LYS A 14 6.98 -9.07 -6.27
N LEU A 15 7.12 -9.01 -7.59
CA LEU A 15 6.50 -7.97 -8.42
C LEU A 15 4.98 -8.06 -8.37
N ALA A 16 4.41 -9.27 -8.49
CA ALA A 16 2.97 -9.50 -8.34
C ALA A 16 2.46 -9.04 -6.96
N ALA A 17 3.26 -9.24 -5.89
CA ALA A 17 2.96 -8.71 -4.57
C ALA A 17 2.99 -7.16 -4.55
N GLY A 18 3.99 -6.54 -5.17
CA GLY A 18 4.05 -5.08 -5.29
C GLY A 18 2.89 -4.49 -6.10
N ILE A 19 2.45 -5.18 -7.14
CA ILE A 19 1.34 -4.73 -7.99
C ILE A 19 0.00 -4.92 -7.26
N VAL A 20 -0.33 -6.13 -6.82
CA VAL A 20 -1.69 -6.43 -6.34
C VAL A 20 -1.88 -5.97 -4.89
N PRO A 21 -1.31 -6.63 -3.86
CA PRO A 21 -1.47 -6.15 -2.49
C PRO A 21 -0.78 -4.80 -2.24
N GLY A 22 0.29 -4.47 -2.97
CA GLY A 22 0.92 -3.15 -2.87
C GLY A 22 0.04 -1.99 -3.37
N CYS A 23 -0.72 -2.18 -4.46
CA CYS A 23 -1.71 -1.19 -4.90
C CYS A 23 -2.85 -1.08 -3.86
N ALA A 24 -3.37 -2.22 -3.40
CA ALA A 24 -4.42 -2.23 -2.37
C ALA A 24 -4.00 -1.53 -1.08
N LEU A 25 -2.74 -1.70 -0.67
CA LEU A 25 -2.14 -0.99 0.47
C LEU A 25 -2.05 0.51 0.22
N ALA A 26 -1.54 0.94 -0.93
CA ALA A 26 -1.42 2.36 -1.26
C ALA A 26 -2.79 3.06 -1.28
N LEU A 27 -3.81 2.41 -1.86
CA LEU A 27 -5.19 2.91 -1.84
C LEU A 27 -5.80 2.89 -0.43
N GLY A 28 -5.52 1.88 0.40
CA GLY A 28 -5.96 1.83 1.79
C GLY A 28 -5.37 2.97 2.63
N VAL A 29 -4.09 3.28 2.45
CA VAL A 29 -3.44 4.45 3.08
C VAL A 29 -4.10 5.74 2.62
N MET A 30 -4.32 5.91 1.31
CA MET A 30 -5.03 7.06 0.75
C MET A 30 -6.44 7.20 1.35
N ALA A 31 -7.19 6.11 1.51
CA ALA A 31 -8.53 6.13 2.09
C ALA A 31 -8.52 6.59 3.56
N VAL A 32 -7.59 6.08 4.37
CA VAL A 32 -7.41 6.51 5.77
C VAL A 32 -7.05 8.00 5.85
N VAL A 33 -6.06 8.44 5.07
CA VAL A 33 -5.64 9.86 5.05
C VAL A 33 -6.76 10.76 4.56
N GLY A 34 -7.46 10.38 3.49
CA GLY A 34 -8.58 11.15 2.96
C GLY A 34 -9.75 11.27 3.96
N GLY A 35 -10.03 10.20 4.70
CA GLY A 35 -11.00 10.20 5.79
C GLY A 35 -10.61 11.15 6.93
N LEU A 36 -9.36 11.09 7.39
CA LEU A 36 -8.86 11.97 8.46
C LEU A 36 -8.77 13.45 8.04
N CYS A 37 -8.48 13.72 6.77
CA CYS A 37 -8.42 15.08 6.24
C CYS A 37 -9.77 15.63 5.76
N HIS A 38 -10.88 14.90 5.99
CA HIS A 38 -12.23 15.27 5.52
C HIS A 38 -12.25 15.69 4.05
N THR A 39 -11.48 15.00 3.21
CA THR A 39 -11.36 15.38 1.80
C THR A 39 -12.66 15.06 1.07
N THR A 40 -13.12 15.99 0.24
CA THR A 40 -14.30 15.77 -0.59
C THR A 40 -13.97 14.79 -1.71
N GLY A 41 -14.93 13.96 -2.12
CA GLY A 41 -14.77 13.04 -3.24
C GLY A 41 -14.64 13.74 -4.61
N SER A 42 -14.51 15.07 -4.64
CA SER A 42 -14.39 15.84 -5.87
C SER A 42 -12.93 15.84 -6.36
N PRO A 43 -12.63 15.21 -7.51
CA PRO A 43 -11.26 15.07 -8.03
C PRO A 43 -10.65 16.41 -8.47
N MET A 44 -11.46 17.46 -8.59
CA MET A 44 -11.02 18.80 -8.97
C MET A 44 -10.49 19.61 -7.76
N THR A 45 -10.57 19.07 -6.55
CA THR A 45 -10.03 19.74 -5.36
C THR A 45 -8.54 19.46 -5.20
N LEU A 46 -7.80 20.45 -4.67
CA LEU A 46 -6.36 20.31 -4.42
C LEU A 46 -6.06 19.15 -3.46
N SER A 47 -6.91 18.95 -2.44
CA SER A 47 -6.77 17.84 -1.49
C SER A 47 -6.95 16.47 -2.15
N ALA A 48 -7.92 16.32 -3.06
CA ALA A 48 -8.09 15.09 -3.81
C ALA A 48 -6.90 14.81 -4.75
N GLN A 49 -6.36 15.84 -5.41
CA GLN A 49 -5.16 15.69 -6.24
C GLN A 49 -3.95 15.28 -5.41
N LEU A 50 -3.74 15.88 -4.23
CA LEU A 50 -2.66 15.51 -3.32
C LEU A 50 -2.78 14.05 -2.85
N LEU A 51 -3.99 13.56 -2.58
CA LEU A 51 -4.24 12.16 -2.24
C LEU A 51 -3.89 11.20 -3.38
N LEU A 52 -4.23 11.55 -4.62
CA LEU A 52 -3.87 10.76 -5.80
C LEU A 52 -2.35 10.69 -5.99
N TRP A 53 -1.66 11.83 -5.84
CA TRP A 53 -0.19 11.88 -5.89
C TRP A 53 0.45 11.07 -4.76
N LEU A 54 -0.08 11.17 -3.54
CA LEU A 54 0.37 10.36 -2.40
C LEU A 54 0.24 8.87 -2.71
N ALA A 55 -0.92 8.42 -3.20
CA ALA A 55 -1.15 7.02 -3.55
C ALA A 55 -0.18 6.54 -4.64
N GLY A 56 0.01 7.32 -5.70
CA GLY A 56 0.94 7.00 -6.79
C GLY A 56 2.40 6.91 -6.33
N LEU A 57 2.88 7.90 -5.56
CA LEU A 57 4.23 7.90 -5.01
C LEU A 57 4.46 6.74 -4.04
N LEU A 58 3.50 6.49 -3.15
CA LEU A 58 3.57 5.37 -2.21
C LEU A 58 3.62 4.04 -2.96
N TRP A 59 2.82 3.88 -4.01
CA TRP A 59 2.83 2.67 -4.81
C TRP A 59 4.16 2.48 -5.56
N ALA A 60 4.75 3.53 -6.12
CA ALA A 60 6.08 3.48 -6.73
C ALA A 60 7.19 3.08 -5.72
N VAL A 61 7.12 3.59 -4.50
CA VAL A 61 8.01 3.18 -3.40
C VAL A 61 7.80 1.70 -3.06
N ILE A 62 6.55 1.23 -2.99
CA ILE A 62 6.23 -0.19 -2.72
C ILE A 62 6.76 -1.10 -3.84
N LEU A 63 6.61 -0.72 -5.11
CA LEU A 63 7.14 -1.47 -6.25
C LEU A 63 8.67 -1.55 -6.22
N SER A 64 9.34 -0.51 -5.73
CA SER A 64 10.79 -0.52 -5.54
C SER A 64 11.18 -1.39 -4.34
N ALA A 65 10.44 -1.26 -3.24
CA ALA A 65 10.67 -2.00 -2.00
C ALA A 65 10.33 -3.49 -2.11
N CYS A 66 9.49 -3.92 -3.06
CA CYS A 66 9.10 -5.31 -3.16
C CYS A 66 10.28 -6.25 -3.47
N PHE A 67 11.35 -5.73 -4.08
CA PHE A 67 12.58 -6.48 -4.35
C PHE A 67 13.49 -6.63 -3.12
N LEU A 68 13.32 -5.81 -2.07
CA LEU A 68 14.03 -5.97 -0.80
C LEU A 68 13.55 -7.19 -0.02
N PHE A 69 12.36 -7.71 -0.32
CA PHE A 69 11.88 -8.94 0.31
C PHE A 69 12.69 -10.15 -0.12
N ARG A 70 13.00 -10.99 0.87
CA ARG A 70 13.79 -12.21 0.66
C ARG A 70 13.04 -13.30 -0.12
N SER A 71 11.71 -13.38 0.03
CA SER A 71 10.86 -14.34 -0.68
C SER A 71 9.57 -13.66 -1.16
N GLY A 72 8.97 -14.20 -2.23
CA GLY A 72 7.67 -13.76 -2.73
C GLY A 72 6.56 -13.94 -1.69
N SER A 73 6.57 -15.06 -0.96
CA SER A 73 5.59 -15.33 0.11
C SER A 73 5.63 -14.30 1.24
N ARG A 74 6.83 -13.85 1.64
CA ARG A 74 6.98 -12.78 2.63
C ARG A 74 6.49 -11.43 2.09
N ALA A 75 6.76 -11.13 0.83
CA ALA A 75 6.26 -9.92 0.19
C ALA A 75 4.72 -9.89 0.21
N TRP A 76 4.08 -11.01 -0.15
CA TRP A 76 2.62 -11.17 -0.08
C TRP A 76 2.09 -11.05 1.35
N GLY A 77 2.69 -11.72 2.32
CA GLY A 77 2.25 -11.66 3.71
C GLY A 77 2.35 -10.25 4.30
N VAL A 78 3.45 -9.53 4.03
CA VAL A 78 3.66 -8.18 4.55
C VAL A 78 2.78 -7.15 3.83
N LEU A 79 2.79 -7.12 2.50
CA LEU A 79 2.00 -6.15 1.73
C LEU A 79 0.50 -6.44 1.85
N GLY A 80 0.11 -7.71 1.80
CA GLY A 80 -1.28 -8.14 1.96
C GLY A 80 -1.79 -7.91 3.38
N GLY A 81 -1.00 -8.26 4.39
CA GLY A 81 -1.33 -7.98 5.79
C GLY A 81 -1.45 -6.49 6.07
N GLY A 82 -0.54 -5.67 5.53
CA GLY A 82 -0.62 -4.21 5.58
C GLY A 82 -1.89 -3.69 4.90
N ALA A 83 -2.21 -4.17 3.69
CA ALA A 83 -3.41 -3.75 2.97
C ALA A 83 -4.67 -4.02 3.80
N VAL A 84 -4.81 -5.23 4.33
CA VAL A 84 -5.93 -5.59 5.21
C VAL A 84 -5.99 -4.68 6.44
N ALA A 85 -4.86 -4.42 7.10
CA ALA A 85 -4.82 -3.55 8.28
C ALA A 85 -5.30 -2.12 7.97
N PHE A 86 -4.85 -1.51 6.87
CA PHE A 86 -5.27 -0.16 6.51
C PHE A 86 -6.75 -0.09 6.08
N TRP A 87 -7.25 -1.11 5.38
CA TRP A 87 -8.67 -1.19 5.03
C TRP A 87 -9.56 -1.40 6.25
N LEU A 88 -9.14 -2.24 7.21
CA LEU A 88 -9.84 -2.41 8.48
C LEU A 88 -9.82 -1.10 9.28
N LEU A 89 -8.68 -0.41 9.34
CA LEU A 89 -8.58 0.90 9.99
C LEU A 89 -9.54 1.91 9.35
N PHE A 90 -9.59 1.97 8.02
CA PHE A 90 -10.51 2.84 7.32
C PHE A 90 -11.98 2.51 7.64
N ALA A 91 -12.35 1.23 7.65
CA ALA A 91 -13.69 0.78 8.01
C ALA A 91 -14.06 1.16 9.45
N LEU A 92 -13.11 1.04 10.40
CA LEU A 92 -13.29 1.46 11.79
C LEU A 92 -13.41 2.99 11.92
N LEU A 93 -12.60 3.75 11.20
CA LEU A 93 -12.71 5.21 11.20
C LEU A 93 -14.09 5.65 10.69
N LYS A 94 -14.60 4.98 9.65
CA LYS A 94 -15.92 5.25 9.10
C LYS A 94 -17.08 4.79 9.98
N SER A 95 -16.89 3.76 10.81
CA SER A 95 -17.93 3.34 11.76
C SER A 95 -18.02 4.27 12.98
N VAL A 96 -16.90 4.90 13.37
CA VAL A 96 -16.85 5.85 14.49
C VAL A 96 -17.24 7.28 14.06
N PHE A 97 -16.82 7.69 12.86
CA PHE A 97 -17.06 9.02 12.30
C PHE A 97 -17.81 8.89 10.95
N PRO A 98 -19.16 8.86 10.97
CA PRO A 98 -19.96 8.70 9.76
C PRO A 98 -19.77 9.83 8.73
#